data_AF-A0A7M7KYB2-F1
#
_entry.id   AF-A0A7M7KYB2-F1
#
_cell.length_a   1.000
_cell.length_b   1.000
_cell.length_c   1.000
_cell.angle_alpha   90.00
_cell.angle_beta   90.00
_cell.angle_gamma   90.00
#
_symmetry.space_group_name_H-M   'P 1'
#
loop_
_entity.id
_entity.type
_entity.pdbx_description
1 polymer ?
#
loop_
_entity_poly.entity_id
_entity_poly.type
_entity_poly.pdbx_seq_one_letter_code
_entity_poly.pdbx_strand_id
1 'polypeptide(L)'
;MRFCPFASRSLLVLLAKEIPHEVVNINLASKPEWYLGKSPSGKVPLLENDGVLLPESMVISEYLDETCSGRKLLPQDPYKKALDKVFLESFVFSPIFKVYFNKEQYAEGFDAFWSNAAVVEDELKKRGMKFLGGS
;
A
#
# COMPACT_ATOMS: atom_id res chain seq x y z
N MET A 1 2.65 -2.57 16.04
CA MET A 1 3.63 -3.40 15.31
C MET A 1 4.03 -2.62 14.06
N ARG A 2 5.34 -2.45 13.81
CA ARG A 2 5.88 -1.55 12.77
C ARG A 2 6.07 -2.21 11.39
N PHE A 3 5.74 -3.49 11.25
CA PHE A 3 6.14 -4.33 10.11
C PHE A 3 5.03 -4.57 9.07
N CYS A 4 3.85 -3.95 9.23
CA CYS A 4 2.76 -4.17 8.29
C CYS A 4 3.07 -3.47 6.94
N PRO A 5 3.20 -4.21 5.82
CA PRO A 5 3.51 -3.59 4.53
C PRO A 5 2.39 -2.67 4.02
N PHE A 6 1.13 -2.96 4.39
CA PHE A 6 0.00 -2.09 4.05
C PHE A 6 0.06 -0.76 4.81
N ALA A 7 0.44 -0.77 6.09
CA ALA A 7 0.62 0.46 6.85
C ALA A 7 1.85 1.25 6.35
N SER A 8 2.93 0.56 5.98
CA SER A 8 4.10 1.18 5.37
C SER A 8 3.77 1.95 4.10
N ARG A 9 2.82 1.47 3.27
CA ARG A 9 2.35 2.20 2.08
C ARG A 9 1.82 3.59 2.45
N SER A 10 0.90 3.67 3.41
CA SER A 10 0.32 4.96 3.85
C SER A 10 1.38 5.85 4.51
N LEU A 11 2.30 5.28 5.28
CA LEU A 11 3.43 6.03 5.86
C LEU A 11 4.36 6.61 4.78
N LEU A 12 4.68 5.85 3.73
CA LEU A 12 5.49 6.35 2.62
C LEU A 12 4.82 7.55 1.92
N VAL A 13 3.49 7.52 1.77
CA VAL A 13 2.73 8.66 1.21
C VAL A 13 2.79 9.88 2.12
N LEU A 14 2.56 9.70 3.42
CA LEU A 14 2.65 10.78 4.41
C LEU A 14 4.04 11.43 4.38
N LEU A 15 5.10 10.62 4.35
CA LEU A 15 6.49 11.09 4.29
C LEU A 15 6.81 11.78 2.97
N ALA A 16 6.44 11.19 1.83
CA ALA A 16 6.72 11.75 0.50
C ALA A 16 6.01 13.09 0.25
N LYS A 17 4.90 13.35 0.96
CA LYS A 17 4.12 14.59 0.91
C LYS A 17 4.42 15.54 2.08
N GLU A 18 5.32 15.16 2.98
CA GLU A 18 5.71 15.95 4.15
C GLU A 18 4.51 16.35 5.04
N ILE A 19 3.52 15.47 5.14
CA ILE A 19 2.30 15.71 5.93
C ILE A 19 2.64 15.53 7.42
N PRO A 20 2.40 16.52 8.29
CA PRO A 20 2.53 16.34 9.74
C PRO A 20 1.57 15.26 10.23
N HIS A 21 2.08 14.27 10.96
CA HIS A 21 1.27 13.13 11.40
C HIS A 21 1.83 12.49 12.68
N GLU A 22 0.95 11.78 13.38
CA GLU A 22 1.31 10.90 14.49
C GLU A 22 1.17 9.43 14.04
N VAL A 23 2.08 8.56 14.50
CA VAL A 23 2.01 7.12 14.25
C VAL A 23 1.68 6.36 15.53
N VAL A 24 0.43 5.91 15.63
CA VAL A 24 -0.02 5.04 16.73
C VAL A 24 0.12 3.58 16.33
N ASN A 25 1.04 2.86 16.96
CA ASN A 25 1.33 1.46 16.65
C ASN A 25 0.38 0.51 17.38
N ILE A 26 -0.40 -0.30 16.65
CA ILE A 26 -1.31 -1.31 17.23
C ILE A 26 -0.63 -2.68 17.38
N ASN A 27 -0.79 -3.32 18.53
CA ASN A 27 -0.44 -4.74 18.68
C ASN A 27 -1.52 -5.60 17.99
N LEU A 28 -1.17 -6.23 16.87
CA LEU A 28 -2.14 -7.01 16.08
C LEU A 28 -2.45 -8.40 16.69
N ALA A 29 -1.57 -8.91 17.57
CA ALA A 29 -1.80 -10.17 18.28
C ALA A 29 -2.72 -9.99 19.50
N SER A 30 -2.74 -8.78 20.08
CA SER A 30 -3.62 -8.40 21.18
C SER A 30 -4.11 -6.98 20.93
N LYS A 31 -5.21 -6.88 20.18
CA LYS A 31 -5.76 -5.60 19.73
C LYS A 31 -6.44 -4.89 20.90
N PRO A 32 -6.11 -3.62 21.19
CA PRO A 32 -6.81 -2.86 22.23
C PRO A 32 -8.30 -2.69 21.91
N GLU A 33 -9.16 -2.74 22.92
CA GLU A 33 -10.62 -2.60 22.76
C GLU A 33 -11.01 -1.25 22.14
N TRP A 34 -10.37 -0.16 22.58
CA TRP A 34 -10.59 1.17 22.01
C TRP A 34 -10.31 1.22 20.50
N TYR A 35 -9.36 0.42 20.01
CA TYR A 35 -9.03 0.38 18.59
C TYR A 35 -10.11 -0.35 17.80
N LEU A 36 -10.64 -1.44 18.35
CA LEU A 36 -11.75 -2.17 17.75
C LEU A 36 -13.03 -1.33 17.69
N GLY A 37 -13.22 -0.42 18.66
CA GLY A 37 -14.27 0.60 18.61
C GLY A 37 -14.16 1.55 17.42
N LYS A 38 -12.93 1.86 16.96
CA LYS A 38 -12.68 2.71 15.79
C LYS A 38 -12.67 1.91 14.47
N SER A 39 -12.06 0.73 14.47
CA SER A 39 -11.94 -0.14 13.29
C SER A 39 -12.44 -1.54 13.66
N PRO A 40 -13.72 -1.86 13.39
CA PRO A 40 -14.29 -3.18 13.72
C PRO A 40 -13.55 -4.36 13.08
N SER A 41 -12.94 -4.15 11.90
CA SER A 41 -12.11 -5.18 11.25
C SER A 41 -10.79 -5.46 12.00
N GLY A 42 -10.37 -4.55 12.87
CA GLY A 42 -9.10 -4.57 13.59
C GLY A 42 -7.88 -4.66 12.67
N LYS A 43 -7.99 -4.24 11.40
CA LYS A 43 -6.88 -4.19 10.44
C LYS A 43 -6.15 -2.86 10.53
N VAL A 44 -4.93 -2.79 10.02
CA VAL A 44 -4.15 -1.55 9.84
C VAL A 44 -3.71 -1.45 8.37
N PRO A 45 -3.54 -0.23 7.81
CA PRO A 45 -3.66 1.08 8.46
C PRO A 45 -5.11 1.56 8.65
N LEU A 46 -5.27 2.52 9.56
CA LEU A 46 -6.47 3.33 9.75
C LEU A 46 -6.00 4.78 9.87
N LEU A 47 -6.47 5.65 8.97
CA LEU A 47 -6.25 7.09 9.09
C LEU A 47 -7.37 7.68 9.94
N GLU A 48 -6.99 8.55 10.88
CA GLU A 48 -7.92 9.37 11.66
C GLU A 48 -7.59 10.84 11.41
N ASN A 49 -8.56 11.61 10.91
CA ASN A 49 -8.42 13.04 10.67
C ASN A 49 -9.71 13.76 11.04
N ASP A 50 -9.66 14.67 12.02
CA ASP A 50 -10.83 15.42 12.52
C ASP A 50 -12.07 14.55 12.79
N GLY A 51 -11.85 13.37 13.41
CA GLY A 51 -12.91 12.41 13.74
C GLY A 51 -13.37 11.53 12.57
N VAL A 52 -12.86 11.73 11.37
CA VAL A 52 -13.08 10.86 10.22
C VAL A 52 -12.12 9.68 10.27
N LEU A 53 -12.67 8.47 10.16
CA LEU A 53 -11.92 7.21 10.15
C LEU A 53 -11.92 6.61 8.74
N LEU A 54 -10.74 6.42 8.17
CA LEU A 54 -10.57 5.89 6.81
C LEU A 54 -9.66 4.65 6.82
N PRO A 55 -10.19 3.44 6.57
CA PRO A 55 -9.37 2.24 6.44
C PRO A 55 -8.83 2.10 5.01
N GLU A 56 -8.12 1.00 4.77
CA GLU A 56 -7.58 0.57 3.47
C GLU A 56 -6.42 1.42 2.95
N SER A 57 -5.23 0.83 2.90
CA SER A 57 -3.98 1.54 2.57
C SER A 57 -3.99 2.23 1.19
N MET A 58 -4.64 1.65 0.18
CA MET A 58 -4.78 2.26 -1.15
C MET A 58 -5.69 3.48 -1.11
N VAL A 59 -6.84 3.35 -0.43
CA VAL A 59 -7.83 4.42 -0.30
C VAL A 59 -7.25 5.59 0.50
N ILE A 60 -6.56 5.31 1.60
CA ILE A 60 -5.82 6.32 2.38
C ILE A 60 -4.79 7.03 1.49
N SER A 61 -4.02 6.27 0.70
CA SER A 61 -2.97 6.85 -0.16
C SER A 61 -3.55 7.80 -1.21
N GLU A 62 -4.67 7.42 -1.84
CA GLU A 62 -5.38 8.25 -2.81
C GLU A 62 -5.98 9.49 -2.14
N TYR A 63 -6.68 9.32 -1.02
CA TYR A 63 -7.27 10.42 -0.26
C TYR A 63 -6.23 11.48 0.12
N LEU A 64 -5.09 11.05 0.65
CA LEU A 64 -4.00 11.96 1.02
C LEU A 64 -3.42 12.66 -0.22
N ASP A 65 -3.27 11.97 -1.35
CA ASP A 65 -2.72 12.59 -2.56
C ASP A 65 -3.66 13.65 -3.16
N GLU A 66 -4.96 13.41 -3.08
CA GLU A 66 -5.99 14.31 -3.60
C GLU A 66 -6.22 15.52 -2.71
N THR A 67 -6.35 15.32 -1.40
CA THR A 67 -6.76 16.38 -0.45
C THR A 67 -5.61 17.23 0.06
N CYS A 68 -4.39 16.68 0.15
CA CYS A 68 -3.24 17.43 0.65
C CYS A 68 -2.51 18.15 -0.50
N SER A 69 -2.12 19.40 -0.24
CA SER A 69 -1.30 20.22 -1.13
C SER A 69 0.11 19.65 -1.30
N GLY A 70 0.86 20.19 -2.27
CA GLY A 70 2.25 19.82 -2.53
C GLY A 70 2.39 18.82 -3.67
N ARG A 71 3.43 17.97 -3.61
CA ARG A 71 3.76 17.01 -4.66
C ARG A 71 2.60 16.06 -4.90
N LYS A 72 2.16 15.95 -6.16
CA LYS A 72 1.21 14.93 -6.60
C LYS A 72 1.96 13.63 -6.88
N LEU A 73 1.49 12.54 -6.28
CA LEU A 73 2.09 11.21 -6.42
C LEU A 73 1.43 10.42 -7.55
N LEU A 74 0.13 10.62 -7.77
CA LEU A 74 -0.61 10.00 -8.87
C LEU A 74 -0.58 10.86 -10.14
N PRO A 75 -0.63 10.23 -11.33
CA PRO A 75 -0.84 10.94 -12.58
C PRO A 75 -2.10 11.82 -12.53
N GLN A 76 -2.00 13.03 -13.07
CA GLN A 76 -3.15 13.93 -13.20
C GLN A 76 -4.03 13.58 -14.41
N ASP A 77 -3.44 12.93 -15.42
CA ASP A 77 -4.19 12.36 -16.53
C ASP A 77 -5.05 11.18 -16.03
N PRO A 78 -6.39 11.24 -16.17
CA PRO A 78 -7.28 10.22 -15.62
C PRO A 78 -7.04 8.82 -16.18
N TYR A 79 -6.69 8.72 -17.46
CA TYR A 79 -6.43 7.43 -18.11
C TYR A 79 -5.15 6.79 -17.58
N LYS A 80 -4.05 7.55 -17.47
CA LYS A 80 -2.81 7.08 -16.83
C LYS A 80 -3.01 6.70 -15.37
N LYS A 81 -3.78 7.49 -14.61
CA LYS A 81 -4.14 7.15 -13.22
C LYS A 81 -4.87 5.81 -13.16
N ALA A 82 -5.84 5.57 -14.06
CA ALA A 82 -6.56 4.30 -14.12
C ALA A 82 -5.64 3.12 -14.49
N LEU A 83 -4.72 3.30 -15.45
CA LEU A 83 -3.74 2.29 -15.81
C LEU A 83 -2.82 1.92 -14.64
N ASP A 84 -2.38 2.91 -13.84
CA ASP A 84 -1.59 2.65 -12.64
C ASP A 84 -2.38 1.85 -11.60
N LYS A 85 -3.68 2.11 -11.45
CA LYS A 85 -4.55 1.31 -10.55
C LYS A 85 -4.66 -0.14 -11.02
N VAL A 86 -4.92 -0.36 -12.31
CA VAL A 86 -4.99 -1.72 -12.90
C VAL A 86 -3.67 -2.46 -12.70
N PHE A 87 -2.55 -1.78 -12.90
CA PHE A 87 -1.23 -2.36 -12.67
C PHE A 87 -1.03 -2.75 -11.20
N LEU A 88 -1.43 -1.90 -10.25
CA LEU A 88 -1.32 -2.21 -8.81
C LEU A 88 -2.23 -3.38 -8.39
N GLU A 89 -3.38 -3.56 -9.02
CA GLU A 89 -4.25 -4.72 -8.80
C GLU A 89 -3.64 -6.02 -9.33
N SER A 90 -2.90 -5.97 -10.44
CA SER A 90 -2.15 -7.12 -10.96
C SER A 90 -1.02 -7.54 -10.02
N PHE A 91 -0.52 -6.62 -9.20
CA PHE A 91 0.50 -6.86 -8.20
C PHE A 91 -0.11 -7.52 -6.95
N VAL A 92 -0.56 -8.76 -7.12
CA VAL A 92 -1.11 -9.53 -6.01
C VAL A 92 0.06 -9.92 -5.10
N PHE A 93 0.18 -9.24 -3.96
CA PHE A 93 1.17 -9.50 -2.90
C PHE A 93 1.06 -10.91 -2.27
N SER A 94 0.03 -11.69 -2.64
CA SER A 94 -0.26 -13.01 -2.07
C SER A 94 0.92 -13.99 -2.09
N PRO A 95 1.71 -14.13 -3.18
CA PRO A 95 2.80 -15.11 -3.23
C PRO A 95 3.91 -14.85 -2.21
N ILE A 96 4.28 -13.58 -1.99
CA ILE A 96 5.37 -13.28 -1.03
C ILE A 96 4.96 -13.55 0.42
N PHE A 97 3.66 -13.40 0.75
CA PHE A 97 3.15 -13.84 2.05
C PHE A 97 3.22 -15.36 2.21
N LYS A 98 2.92 -16.13 1.15
CA LYS A 98 3.12 -17.60 1.16
C LYS A 98 4.59 -17.94 1.43
N VAL A 99 5.53 -17.28 0.75
CA VAL A 99 6.98 -17.47 0.94
C VAL A 99 7.42 -17.21 2.38
N TYR A 100 6.98 -16.09 2.99
CA TYR A 100 7.44 -15.71 4.33
C TYR A 100 6.75 -16.47 5.47
N PHE A 101 5.48 -16.82 5.32
CA PHE A 101 4.66 -17.35 6.41
C PHE A 101 4.26 -18.81 6.25
N ASN A 102 4.44 -19.42 5.08
CA ASN A 102 4.08 -20.81 4.82
C ASN A 102 5.25 -21.60 4.20
N LYS A 103 6.00 -22.32 5.05
CA LYS A 103 7.15 -23.13 4.64
C LYS A 103 6.79 -24.23 3.63
N GLU A 104 5.59 -24.80 3.73
CA GLU A 104 5.15 -25.88 2.84
C GLU A 104 4.84 -25.36 1.43
N GLN A 105 4.40 -24.10 1.33
CA GLN A 105 4.10 -23.43 0.07
C GLN A 105 5.25 -22.56 -0.43
N TYR A 106 6.46 -22.71 0.11
CA TYR A 106 7.59 -21.85 -0.23
C TYR A 106 7.91 -21.91 -1.72
N ALA A 107 8.04 -23.10 -2.31
CA ALA A 107 8.41 -23.26 -3.71
C ALA A 107 7.35 -22.65 -4.65
N GLU A 108 6.08 -23.01 -4.47
CA GLU A 108 4.96 -22.44 -5.24
C GLU A 108 4.87 -20.92 -5.07
N GLY A 109 5.01 -20.43 -3.84
CA GLY A 109 5.00 -19.00 -3.53
C GLY A 109 6.16 -18.26 -4.18
N PHE A 110 7.34 -18.88 -4.24
CA PHE A 110 8.53 -18.30 -4.84
C PHE A 110 8.42 -18.23 -6.37
N ASP A 111 7.93 -19.29 -7.02
CA ASP A 111 7.72 -19.32 -8.47
C ASP A 111 6.65 -18.31 -8.89
N ALA A 112 5.55 -18.22 -8.14
CA ALA A 112 4.50 -17.24 -8.37
C ALA A 112 4.99 -15.79 -8.10
N PHE A 113 5.82 -15.58 -7.08
CA PHE A 113 6.46 -14.29 -6.85
C PHE A 113 7.33 -13.86 -8.04
N TRP A 114 8.18 -14.77 -8.55
CA TRP A 114 9.03 -14.47 -9.70
C TRP A 114 8.23 -14.20 -10.97
N SER A 115 7.16 -14.96 -11.18
CA SER A 115 6.24 -14.73 -12.31
C SER A 115 5.61 -13.34 -12.24
N ASN A 116 5.23 -12.87 -11.05
CA ASN A 116 4.71 -11.52 -10.85
C ASN A 116 5.79 -10.43 -11.00
N ALA A 117 7.05 -10.71 -10.63
CA ALA A 117 8.16 -9.78 -10.83
C ALA A 117 8.41 -9.52 -12.33
N ALA A 118 8.22 -10.52 -13.19
CA ALA A 118 8.32 -10.34 -14.64
C ALA A 118 7.29 -9.33 -15.18
N VAL A 119 6.07 -9.30 -14.63
CA VAL A 119 5.04 -8.30 -15.00
C VAL A 119 5.51 -6.87 -14.70
N VAL A 120 6.23 -6.65 -13.59
CA VAL A 120 6.79 -5.34 -13.25
C VAL A 120 7.91 -4.96 -14.21
N GLU A 121 8.80 -5.90 -14.51
CA GLU A 121 9.90 -5.70 -15.45
C GLU A 121 9.38 -5.32 -16.84
N ASP A 122 8.35 -6.02 -17.32
CA ASP A 122 7.75 -5.74 -18.63
C ASP A 122 7.07 -4.37 -18.66
N GLU A 123 6.37 -3.99 -17.59
CA GLU A 123 5.77 -2.66 -17.49
C GLU A 123 6.83 -1.56 -17.41
N LEU A 124 7.94 -1.78 -16.68
CA LEU A 124 9.07 -0.85 -16.66
C LEU A 124 9.69 -0.67 -18.06
N LYS A 125 9.95 -1.77 -18.79
CA LYS A 125 10.45 -1.74 -20.17
C LYS A 125 9.52 -0.99 -21.10
N LYS A 126 8.21 -1.27 -21.00
CA LYS A 126 7.17 -0.63 -21.81
C LYS A 126 7.09 0.87 -21.54
N ARG A 127 7.26 1.31 -20.29
CA ARG A 127 7.27 2.73 -19.93
C ARG A 127 8.59 3.42 -20.32
N GLY A 128 9.70 2.68 -20.40
CA GLY A 128 11.01 3.22 -20.76
C GLY A 128 11.56 4.23 -19.74
N MET A 129 11.13 4.12 -18.48
CA MET A 129 11.44 5.05 -17.39
C MET A 129 12.19 4.34 -16.27
N LYS A 130 12.90 5.11 -15.44
CA LYS A 130 13.64 4.58 -14.28
C LYS A 130 12.70 4.08 -13.17
N PHE A 131 11.58 4.77 -12.95
CA PHE A 131 10.53 4.36 -12.04
C PHE A 131 9.21 4.17 -12.81
N LEU A 132 8.29 3.38 -12.25
CA LEU A 132 6.96 3.20 -12.83
C LEU A 132 6.22 4.54 -13.02
N GLY A 133 6.43 5.50 -12.12
CA GLY A 133 5.79 6.83 -12.19
C GLY A 133 6.55 7.91 -12.97
N GLY A 134 7.74 7.65 -13.52
CA GLY A 134 8.58 8.70 -14.13
C GLY A 134 10.09 8.49 -13.98
N SER A 135 10.86 9.49 -14.44
CA SER A 135 12.33 9.58 -14.35
C SER A 135 12.91 9.39 -12.96
#